data_AF-A0A3B9YL83-F1
#
_entry.id   AF-A0A3B9YL83-F1
#
_cell.length_a   1.000
_cell.length_b   1.000
_cell.length_c   1.000
_cell.angle_alpha   90.00
_cell.angle_beta   90.00
_cell.angle_gamma   90.00
#
_symmetry.space_group_name_H-M   'P 1'
#
loop_
_entity.id
_entity.type
_entity.pdbx_description
1 polymer ?
#
loop_
_entity_poly.entity_id
_entity_poly.type
_entity_poly.pdbx_seq_one_letter_code
_entity_poly.pdbx_strand_id
1 'polypeptide(L)'
;MDELIRKIALAKVLIDNGMCRVGQRLDPRSAVDAQLSTAAGRAIVLSDAVGALCRQGRPNEALPLLRQLTEEAAAMRWLAEGAGEEGAAALAKEREEATWDALWPEARLRRRAEAGGLSEEVSSVIGLCREFSLGGPVTLPWAHVFPGAQREPLKPGAALEPAVRMMGHVLNALDRRWPGEFPGAEQVWAR
;
A
#
# COMPACT_ATOMS: atom_id res chain seq x y z
N MET A 1 8.94 -16.64 4.70
CA MET A 1 7.49 -16.34 4.73
C MET A 1 7.07 -15.87 6.13
N ASP A 2 7.25 -16.68 7.17
CA ASP A 2 6.82 -16.35 8.54
C ASP A 2 7.44 -15.06 9.10
N GLU A 3 8.69 -14.78 8.74
CA GLU A 3 9.31 -13.50 9.08
C GLU A 3 8.59 -12.30 8.44
N LEU A 4 8.26 -12.37 7.14
CA LEU A 4 7.56 -11.28 6.45
C LEU A 4 6.16 -11.05 7.03
N ILE A 5 5.45 -12.13 7.39
CA ILE A 5 4.14 -12.04 8.06
C ILE A 5 4.30 -11.40 9.45
N ARG A 6 5.33 -11.78 10.20
CA ARG A 6 5.64 -11.15 11.50
C ARG A 6 5.96 -9.66 11.34
N LYS A 7 6.67 -9.25 10.28
CA LYS A 7 6.93 -7.84 9.98
C LYS A 7 5.65 -7.06 9.65
N ILE A 8 4.73 -7.63 8.87
CA ILE A 8 3.40 -7.02 8.61
C ILE A 8 2.62 -6.86 9.93
N ALA A 9 2.57 -7.92 10.74
CA ALA A 9 1.87 -7.89 12.03
C ALA A 9 2.48 -6.86 12.99
N LEU A 10 3.82 -6.77 13.05
CA LEU A 10 4.51 -5.73 13.81
C LEU A 10 4.14 -4.33 13.31
N ALA A 11 4.19 -4.10 12.00
CA ALA A 11 3.86 -2.80 11.42
C ALA A 11 2.44 -2.35 11.79
N LYS A 12 1.46 -3.26 11.74
CA LYS A 12 0.09 -3.01 12.20
C LYS A 12 0.05 -2.54 13.65
N VAL A 13 0.70 -3.29 14.56
CA VAL A 13 0.73 -2.95 15.99
C VAL A 13 1.36 -1.57 16.21
N LEU A 14 2.42 -1.24 15.47
CA LEU A 14 3.07 0.06 15.54
C LEU A 14 2.16 1.19 15.07
N ILE A 15 1.45 1.00 13.95
CA ILE A 15 0.46 1.96 13.45
C ILE A 15 -0.67 2.14 14.46
N ASP A 16 -1.32 1.07 14.91
CA ASP A 16 -2.45 1.14 15.85
C ASP A 16 -2.06 1.88 17.13
N ASN A 17 -0.93 1.50 17.74
CA ASN A 17 -0.43 2.14 18.96
C ASN A 17 -0.06 3.61 18.74
N GLY A 18 0.53 3.96 17.59
CA GLY A 18 0.85 5.34 17.26
C GLY A 18 -0.42 6.18 17.03
N MET A 19 -1.41 5.63 16.32
CA MET A 19 -2.71 6.27 16.12
C MET A 19 -3.44 6.52 17.44
N CYS A 20 -3.33 5.62 18.43
CA CYS A 20 -3.84 5.86 19.78
C CYS A 20 -3.16 7.05 20.47
N ARG A 21 -1.85 7.25 20.26
CA ARG A 21 -1.10 8.40 20.83
C ARG A 21 -1.39 9.72 20.13
N VAL A 22 -1.64 9.70 18.82
CA VAL A 22 -1.94 10.93 18.07
C VAL A 22 -3.42 11.31 18.09
N GLY A 23 -4.33 10.38 18.39
CA GLY A 23 -5.78 10.57 18.25
C GLY A 23 -6.36 11.84 18.87
N GLN A 24 -5.87 12.24 20.06
CA GLN A 24 -6.33 13.47 20.73
C GLN A 24 -5.83 14.77 20.10
N ARG A 25 -4.82 14.70 19.24
CA ARG A 25 -4.18 15.84 18.55
C ARG A 25 -4.59 15.96 17.09
N LEU A 26 -5.36 15.01 16.56
CA LEU A 26 -5.86 15.08 15.19
C LEU A 26 -6.74 16.32 15.03
N ASP A 27 -6.45 17.15 14.04
CA ASP A 27 -7.30 18.29 13.71
C ASP A 27 -8.44 17.81 12.79
N PRO A 28 -9.72 17.85 13.24
CA PRO A 28 -10.85 17.43 12.41
C PRO A 28 -11.05 18.31 11.17
N ARG A 29 -10.37 19.47 11.09
CA ARG A 29 -10.39 20.37 9.92
C ARG A 29 -9.21 20.15 8.98
N SER A 30 -8.19 19.37 9.38
CA SER A 30 -7.06 19.06 8.51
C SER A 30 -7.42 17.89 7.60
N ALA A 31 -7.44 18.15 6.29
CA ALA A 31 -7.60 17.10 5.30
C ALA A 31 -6.38 16.17 5.30
N VAL A 32 -5.19 16.68 5.61
CA VAL A 32 -3.98 15.85 5.76
C VAL A 32 -4.14 14.82 6.88
N ASP A 33 -4.56 15.24 8.08
CA ASP A 33 -4.77 14.34 9.22
C ASP A 33 -5.84 13.29 8.90
N ALA A 34 -6.94 13.71 8.28
CA ALA A 34 -8.01 12.82 7.86
C ALA A 34 -7.53 11.77 6.83
N GLN A 35 -6.80 12.20 5.79
CA GLN A 35 -6.32 11.30 4.74
C GLN A 35 -5.23 10.35 5.24
N LEU A 36 -4.28 10.81 6.05
CA LEU A 36 -3.24 9.96 6.62
C LEU A 36 -3.82 8.92 7.58
N SER A 37 -4.74 9.32 8.47
CA SER A 37 -5.39 8.38 9.40
C SER A 37 -6.23 7.34 8.66
N THR A 38 -6.98 7.76 7.64
CA THR A 38 -7.79 6.84 6.81
C THR A 38 -6.90 5.87 6.03
N ALA A 39 -5.84 6.39 5.38
CA ALA A 39 -4.91 5.57 4.62
C ALA A 39 -4.16 4.56 5.49
N ALA A 40 -3.78 4.94 6.72
CA ALA A 40 -3.16 4.04 7.70
C ALA A 40 -4.07 2.84 8.04
N GLY A 41 -5.35 3.11 8.34
CA GLY A 41 -6.34 2.05 8.58
C GLY A 41 -6.53 1.14 7.36
N ARG A 42 -6.58 1.70 6.16
CA ARG A 42 -6.66 0.90 4.91
C ARG A 42 -5.40 0.06 4.70
N ALA A 43 -4.21 0.60 4.95
CA ALA A 43 -2.94 -0.11 4.80
C ALA A 43 -2.87 -1.34 5.72
N ILE A 44 -3.36 -1.24 6.95
CA ILE A 44 -3.49 -2.38 7.87
C ILE A 44 -4.36 -3.48 7.25
N VAL A 45 -5.57 -3.15 6.82
CA VAL A 45 -6.53 -4.14 6.29
C VAL A 45 -5.99 -4.79 5.01
N LEU A 46 -5.40 -3.99 4.10
CA LEU A 46 -4.84 -4.47 2.85
C LEU A 46 -3.64 -5.40 3.07
N SER A 47 -2.72 -5.03 3.96
CA SER A 47 -1.54 -5.86 4.27
C SER A 47 -1.90 -7.16 4.98
N ASP A 48 -2.88 -7.14 5.91
CA ASP A 48 -3.41 -8.35 6.54
C ASP A 48 -4.03 -9.30 5.50
N ALA A 49 -4.79 -8.77 4.54
CA ALA A 49 -5.41 -9.55 3.48
C ALA A 49 -4.38 -10.14 2.50
N VAL A 50 -3.35 -9.38 2.12
CA VAL A 50 -2.19 -9.90 1.36
C VAL A 50 -1.53 -11.06 2.12
N GLY A 51 -1.29 -10.88 3.43
CA GLY A 51 -0.72 -11.91 4.29
C GLY A 51 -1.59 -13.17 4.41
N ALA A 52 -2.91 -13.02 4.48
CA ALA A 52 -3.86 -14.12 4.53
C ALA A 52 -3.87 -14.94 3.23
N LEU A 53 -3.97 -14.29 2.08
CA LEU A 53 -3.95 -14.96 0.77
C LEU A 53 -2.62 -15.68 0.53
N CYS A 54 -1.50 -15.07 0.90
CA CYS A 54 -0.19 -15.70 0.79
C CYS A 54 -0.07 -16.96 1.67
N ARG A 55 -0.61 -16.96 2.90
CA ARG A 55 -0.65 -18.15 3.77
C ARG A 55 -1.48 -19.29 3.20
N GLN A 56 -2.52 -18.96 2.43
CA GLN A 56 -3.38 -19.93 1.76
C GLN A 56 -2.80 -20.43 0.44
N GLY A 57 -1.59 -20.02 0.07
CA GLY A 57 -0.97 -20.38 -1.21
C GLY A 57 -1.57 -19.65 -2.42
N ARG A 58 -2.18 -18.47 -2.21
CA ARG A 58 -2.86 -17.67 -3.23
C ARG A 58 -2.21 -16.30 -3.49
N PRO A 59 -0.89 -16.21 -3.73
CA PRO A 59 -0.21 -14.92 -3.89
C PRO A 59 -0.62 -14.13 -5.14
N ASN A 60 -1.10 -14.81 -6.19
CA ASN A 60 -1.65 -14.11 -7.38
C ASN A 60 -2.92 -13.32 -7.04
N GLU A 61 -3.79 -13.86 -6.19
CA GLU A 61 -5.01 -13.19 -5.72
C GLU A 61 -4.68 -11.99 -4.82
N ALA A 62 -3.46 -11.93 -4.25
CA ALA A 62 -3.02 -10.83 -3.41
C ALA A 62 -2.53 -9.61 -4.20
N LEU A 63 -2.24 -9.73 -5.49
CA LEU A 63 -1.70 -8.65 -6.31
C LEU A 63 -2.57 -7.38 -6.40
N PRO A 64 -3.92 -7.47 -6.49
CA PRO A 64 -4.77 -6.28 -6.50
C PRO A 64 -4.70 -5.52 -5.18
N LEU A 65 -4.66 -6.27 -4.07
CA LEU A 65 -4.58 -5.72 -2.72
C LEU A 65 -3.20 -5.10 -2.48
N LEU A 66 -2.14 -5.74 -2.97
CA LEU A 66 -0.80 -5.19 -2.97
C LEU A 66 -0.74 -3.90 -3.79
N ARG A 67 -1.34 -3.86 -4.99
CA ARG A 67 -1.39 -2.64 -5.81
C ARG A 67 -2.09 -1.50 -5.06
N GLN A 68 -3.21 -1.79 -4.41
CA GLN A 68 -3.92 -0.79 -3.62
C GLN A 68 -3.11 -0.34 -2.39
N LEU A 69 -2.45 -1.26 -1.69
CA LEU A 69 -1.54 -0.93 -0.58
C LEU A 69 -0.41 0.02 -1.04
N THR A 70 0.13 -0.22 -2.22
CA THR A 70 1.15 0.65 -2.84
C THR A 70 0.62 2.04 -3.16
N GLU A 71 -0.63 2.16 -3.62
CA GLU A 71 -1.28 3.46 -3.85
C GLU A 71 -1.46 4.23 -2.53
N GLU A 72 -1.87 3.55 -1.46
CA GLU A 72 -1.99 4.15 -0.13
C GLU A 72 -0.62 4.61 0.39
N ALA A 73 0.41 3.76 0.31
CA ALA A 73 1.76 4.10 0.74
C ALA A 73 2.33 5.30 -0.06
N ALA A 74 2.14 5.32 -1.37
CA ALA A 74 2.59 6.43 -2.22
C ALA A 74 1.83 7.73 -1.92
N ALA A 75 0.52 7.67 -1.70
CA ALA A 75 -0.27 8.84 -1.33
C ALA A 75 0.14 9.39 0.04
N MET A 76 0.35 8.53 1.03
CA MET A 76 0.80 8.95 2.36
C MET A 76 2.18 9.59 2.32
N ARG A 77 3.12 9.01 1.56
CA ARG A 77 4.44 9.60 1.36
C ARG A 77 4.37 10.94 0.66
N TRP A 78 3.62 11.05 -0.43
CA TRP A 78 3.41 12.31 -1.12
C TRP A 78 2.84 13.41 -0.20
N LEU A 79 1.88 13.08 0.66
CA LEU A 79 1.33 14.01 1.65
C LEU A 79 2.37 14.41 2.70
N ALA A 80 3.11 13.44 3.24
CA ALA A 80 4.13 13.68 4.25
C ALA A 80 5.34 14.49 3.74
N GLU A 81 5.65 14.41 2.45
CA GLU A 81 6.73 15.21 1.80
C GLU A 81 6.27 16.62 1.39
N GLY A 82 5.03 17.02 1.69
CA GLY A 82 4.60 18.43 1.60
C GLY A 82 3.55 18.75 0.55
N ALA A 83 2.77 17.77 0.06
CA ALA A 83 1.60 18.07 -0.79
C ALA A 83 0.54 18.96 -0.10
N GLY A 84 0.56 18.98 1.24
CA GLY A 84 -0.25 19.88 2.06
C GLY A 84 -1.76 19.63 1.98
N GLU A 85 -2.53 20.60 2.48
CA GLU A 85 -4.00 20.53 2.53
C GLU A 85 -4.64 20.48 1.15
N GLU A 86 -4.08 21.17 0.16
CA GLU A 86 -4.58 21.12 -1.22
C GLU A 86 -4.40 19.73 -1.83
N GLY A 87 -3.22 19.11 -1.65
CA GLY A 87 -2.96 17.74 -2.09
C GLY A 87 -3.88 16.72 -1.41
N ALA A 88 -4.15 16.90 -0.11
CA ALA A 88 -5.06 16.07 0.65
C ALA A 88 -6.52 16.21 0.17
N ALA A 89 -6.97 17.44 -0.09
CA ALA A 89 -8.31 17.71 -0.62
C ALA A 89 -8.48 17.14 -2.04
N ALA A 90 -7.46 17.28 -2.89
CA ALA A 90 -7.45 16.68 -4.23
C ALA A 90 -7.52 15.14 -4.16
N LEU A 91 -6.80 14.51 -3.23
CA LEU A 91 -6.88 13.07 -2.99
C LEU A 91 -8.27 12.64 -2.51
N ALA A 92 -8.88 13.40 -1.60
CA ALA A 92 -10.22 13.12 -1.09
C ALA A 92 -11.25 13.16 -2.23
N LYS A 93 -11.24 14.23 -3.03
CA LYS A 93 -12.11 14.40 -4.19
C LYS A 93 -11.94 13.26 -5.20
N GLU A 94 -10.70 12.89 -5.51
CA GLU A 94 -10.41 11.77 -6.41
C GLU A 94 -10.99 10.44 -5.91
N ARG A 95 -11.01 10.21 -4.60
CA ARG A 95 -11.58 9.00 -3.99
C ARG A 95 -13.11 9.00 -4.05
N GLU A 96 -13.73 10.15 -3.88
CA GLU A 96 -15.19 10.31 -3.98
C GLU A 96 -15.67 10.14 -5.43
N GLU A 97 -14.90 10.63 -6.39
CA GLU A 97 -15.20 10.56 -7.83
C GLU A 97 -14.73 9.24 -8.47
N ALA A 98 -14.13 8.33 -7.70
CA ALA A 98 -13.53 7.10 -8.23
C ALA A 98 -14.62 6.17 -8.80
N THR A 99 -14.56 5.93 -10.11
CA THR A 99 -15.32 4.88 -10.78
C THR A 99 -14.45 3.63 -10.96
N TRP A 100 -15.08 2.45 -11.00
CA TRP A 100 -14.35 1.18 -11.02
C TRP A 100 -13.44 1.02 -12.25
N ASP A 101 -13.80 1.62 -13.37
CA ASP A 101 -13.08 1.66 -14.65
C ASP A 101 -11.94 2.69 -14.66
N ALA A 102 -11.92 3.62 -13.71
CA ALA A 102 -10.84 4.59 -13.50
C ALA A 102 -9.93 4.22 -12.30
N LEU A 103 -10.04 3.01 -11.78
CA LEU A 103 -9.17 2.52 -10.72
C LEU A 103 -7.76 2.23 -11.27
N TRP A 104 -6.75 2.75 -10.59
CA TRP A 104 -5.31 2.53 -10.82
C TRP A 104 -4.62 3.13 -12.06
N PRO A 105 -4.90 4.39 -12.49
CA PRO A 105 -4.09 5.04 -13.52
C PRO A 105 -2.60 5.04 -13.12
N GLU A 106 -1.76 4.30 -13.87
CA GLU A 106 -0.34 4.15 -13.55
C GLU A 106 0.39 5.48 -13.47
N ALA A 107 0.07 6.42 -14.36
CA ALA A 107 0.67 7.75 -14.39
C ALA A 107 0.48 8.50 -13.05
N ARG A 108 -0.69 8.35 -12.44
CA ARG A 108 -0.99 8.96 -11.13
C ARG A 108 -0.14 8.35 -10.03
N LEU A 109 -0.07 7.03 -9.97
CA LEU A 109 0.74 6.32 -8.99
C LEU A 109 2.21 6.69 -9.13
N ARG A 110 2.74 6.72 -10.35
CA ARG A 110 4.12 7.11 -10.64
C ARG A 110 4.42 8.53 -10.17
N ARG A 111 3.55 9.50 -10.45
CA ARG A 111 3.71 10.89 -10.00
C ARG A 111 3.76 11.00 -8.47
N ARG A 112 2.87 10.31 -7.76
CA ARG A 112 2.88 10.28 -6.27
C ARG A 112 4.13 9.58 -5.74
N ALA A 113 4.54 8.49 -6.36
CA ALA A 113 5.73 7.75 -5.99
C ALA A 113 7.00 8.58 -6.16
N GLU A 114 7.12 9.31 -7.27
CA GLU A 114 8.23 10.22 -7.54
C GLU A 114 8.30 11.33 -6.48
N ALA A 115 7.18 12.02 -6.23
CA ALA A 115 7.11 13.05 -5.20
C ALA A 115 7.35 12.51 -3.78
N GLY A 116 7.01 11.24 -3.53
CA GLY A 116 7.19 10.56 -2.24
C GLY A 116 8.54 9.86 -2.06
N GLY A 117 9.40 9.80 -3.09
CA GLY A 117 10.69 9.10 -3.08
C GLY A 117 10.61 7.57 -3.13
N LEU A 118 9.69 7.00 -3.92
CA LEU A 118 9.34 5.58 -3.99
C LEU A 118 9.39 4.97 -5.41
N SER A 119 9.99 5.68 -6.37
CA SER A 119 9.84 5.35 -7.80
C SER A 119 10.29 3.93 -8.17
N GLU A 120 11.35 3.42 -7.53
CA GLU A 120 11.89 2.09 -7.81
C GLU A 120 10.96 0.99 -7.28
N GLU A 121 10.59 1.05 -6.00
CA GLU A 121 9.70 0.10 -5.36
C GLU A 121 8.33 0.06 -6.04
N VAL A 122 7.78 1.22 -6.40
CA VAL A 122 6.50 1.33 -7.12
C VAL A 122 6.60 0.76 -8.53
N SER A 123 7.70 0.99 -9.24
CA SER A 123 7.88 0.43 -10.58
C SER A 123 7.93 -1.11 -10.56
N SER A 124 8.55 -1.68 -9.53
CA SER A 124 8.56 -3.14 -9.31
C SER A 124 7.13 -3.68 -9.10
N VAL A 125 6.32 -3.04 -8.24
CA VAL A 125 4.93 -3.46 -8.02
C VAL A 125 4.07 -3.29 -9.26
N ILE A 126 4.22 -2.19 -10.01
CA ILE A 126 3.50 -2.00 -11.29
C ILE A 126 3.82 -3.15 -12.25
N GLY A 127 5.10 -3.52 -12.39
CA GLY A 127 5.51 -4.66 -13.22
C GLY A 127 4.87 -5.97 -12.77
N LEU A 128 4.84 -6.22 -11.46
CA LEU A 128 4.24 -7.42 -10.87
C LEU A 128 2.71 -7.48 -11.09
N CYS A 129 2.02 -6.35 -10.97
CA CYS A 129 0.56 -6.26 -11.05
C CYS A 129 0.03 -6.04 -12.48
N ARG A 130 0.91 -5.85 -13.47
CA ARG A 130 0.56 -5.41 -14.84
C ARG A 130 -0.57 -6.22 -15.47
N GLU A 131 -0.50 -7.54 -15.37
CA GLU A 131 -1.48 -8.42 -16.01
C GLU A 131 -2.87 -8.30 -15.39
N PHE A 132 -2.93 -8.08 -14.08
CA PHE A 132 -4.21 -7.85 -13.40
C PHE A 132 -4.81 -6.51 -13.83
N SER A 133 -3.99 -5.45 -13.92
CA SER A 133 -4.44 -4.14 -14.37
C SER A 133 -4.92 -4.14 -15.83
N LEU A 134 -4.41 -5.05 -16.67
CA LEU A 134 -4.80 -5.18 -18.08
C LEU A 134 -5.93 -6.19 -18.32
N GLY A 135 -6.43 -6.88 -17.28
CA GLY A 135 -7.42 -7.94 -17.43
C GLY A 135 -6.91 -9.13 -18.27
N GLY A 136 -5.61 -9.42 -18.16
CA GLY A 136 -4.95 -10.45 -18.96
C GLY A 136 -5.49 -11.86 -18.69
N PRO A 137 -5.39 -12.79 -19.66
CA PRO A 137 -5.93 -14.14 -19.52
C PRO A 137 -5.28 -14.95 -18.38
N VAL A 138 -4.11 -14.52 -17.88
CA VAL A 138 -3.41 -15.11 -16.73
C VAL A 138 -4.15 -14.93 -15.41
N THR A 139 -5.08 -13.97 -15.32
CA THR A 139 -5.85 -13.70 -14.09
C THR A 139 -7.21 -14.38 -14.09
N LEU A 140 -7.55 -15.15 -15.14
CA LEU A 140 -8.82 -15.87 -15.24
C LEU A 140 -8.79 -17.15 -14.39
N PRO A 141 -9.91 -17.54 -13.75
CA PRO A 141 -10.03 -18.84 -13.08
C PRO A 141 -9.70 -20.03 -13.98
N TRP A 142 -9.89 -19.87 -15.29
CA TRP A 142 -9.59 -20.88 -16.31
C TRP A 142 -8.30 -20.59 -17.09
N ALA A 143 -7.35 -19.81 -16.54
CA ALA A 143 -6.10 -19.46 -17.24
C ALA A 143 -5.37 -20.67 -17.86
N HIS A 144 -5.52 -21.87 -17.26
CA HIS A 144 -4.97 -23.13 -17.77
C HIS A 144 -5.45 -23.51 -19.18
N VAL A 145 -6.60 -23.02 -19.66
CA VAL A 145 -7.10 -23.30 -21.01
C VAL A 145 -6.44 -22.43 -22.09
N PHE A 146 -5.71 -21.38 -21.69
CA PHE A 146 -4.99 -20.50 -22.61
C PHE A 146 -3.48 -20.80 -22.54
N PRO A 147 -2.85 -21.40 -23.57
CA PRO A 147 -1.44 -21.80 -23.53
C PRO A 147 -0.46 -20.65 -23.22
N GLY A 148 -0.80 -19.42 -23.64
CA GLY A 148 -0.02 -18.22 -23.34
C GLY A 148 -0.27 -17.61 -21.94
N ALA A 149 -1.25 -18.14 -21.20
CA ALA A 149 -1.62 -17.67 -19.87
C ALA A 149 -1.14 -18.60 -18.73
N GLN A 150 -0.52 -19.73 -19.08
CA GLN A 150 0.12 -20.61 -18.11
C GLN A 150 1.44 -19.98 -17.67
N ARG A 151 1.44 -19.36 -16.49
CA ARG A 151 2.65 -18.89 -15.81
C ARG A 151 2.93 -19.73 -14.59
N GLU A 152 4.21 -19.78 -14.22
CA GLU A 152 4.60 -20.31 -12.92
C GLU A 152 3.88 -19.51 -11.82
N PRO A 153 3.21 -20.17 -10.87
CA PRO A 153 2.57 -19.48 -9.75
C PRO A 153 3.59 -18.61 -9.02
N LEU A 154 3.20 -17.39 -8.66
CA LEU A 154 4.04 -16.56 -7.82
C LEU A 154 4.34 -17.28 -6.50
N LYS A 155 5.56 -17.11 -6.00
CA LYS A 155 5.89 -17.52 -4.63
C LYS A 155 5.31 -16.49 -3.66
N PRO A 156 4.85 -16.87 -2.46
CA PRO A 156 4.36 -15.94 -1.45
C PRO A 156 5.28 -14.74 -1.18
N GLY A 157 6.61 -14.94 -1.21
CA GLY A 157 7.59 -13.87 -1.04
C GLY A 157 7.45 -12.71 -2.03
N ALA A 158 7.06 -13.00 -3.28
CA ALA A 158 6.93 -11.98 -4.33
C ALA A 158 5.83 -10.93 -4.03
N ALA A 159 4.80 -11.30 -3.25
CA ALA A 159 3.77 -10.36 -2.80
C ALA A 159 4.05 -9.81 -1.39
N LEU A 160 4.61 -10.65 -0.50
CA LEU A 160 4.87 -10.27 0.90
C LEU A 160 6.02 -9.27 1.05
N GLU A 161 7.11 -9.40 0.28
CA GLU A 161 8.26 -8.49 0.38
C GLU A 161 7.89 -7.05 0.01
N PRO A 162 7.22 -6.79 -1.13
CA PRO A 162 6.74 -5.43 -1.43
C PRO A 162 5.73 -4.94 -0.41
N ALA A 163 4.84 -5.80 0.11
CA ALA A 163 3.87 -5.40 1.14
C ALA A 163 4.56 -4.92 2.42
N VAL A 164 5.60 -5.61 2.89
CA VAL A 164 6.41 -5.18 4.04
C VAL A 164 7.06 -3.81 3.77
N ARG A 165 7.64 -3.61 2.59
CA ARG A 165 8.24 -2.32 2.21
C ARG A 165 7.19 -1.20 2.19
N MET A 166 6.01 -1.44 1.63
CA MET A 166 4.92 -0.47 1.60
C MET A 166 4.43 -0.11 3.02
N MET A 167 4.28 -1.11 3.90
CA MET A 167 3.98 -0.86 5.32
C MET A 167 5.08 -0.04 6.01
N GLY A 168 6.33 -0.22 5.58
CA GLY A 168 7.41 0.63 6.03
C GLY A 168 7.25 2.09 5.59
N HIS A 169 6.94 2.33 4.32
CA HIS A 169 6.70 3.69 3.83
C HIS A 169 5.49 4.36 4.48
N VAL A 170 4.44 3.60 4.79
CA VAL A 170 3.27 4.04 5.56
C VAL A 170 3.70 4.55 6.93
N LEU A 171 4.39 3.72 7.70
CA LEU A 171 4.92 4.09 9.00
C LEU A 171 5.83 5.32 8.91
N ASN A 172 6.65 5.44 7.86
CA ASN A 172 7.56 6.58 7.72
C ASN A 172 6.81 7.88 7.44
N ALA A 173 5.76 7.82 6.62
CA ALA A 173 4.89 8.97 6.40
C ALA A 173 4.23 9.42 7.72
N LEU A 174 3.76 8.46 8.52
CA LEU A 174 3.14 8.72 9.82
C LEU A 174 4.10 9.36 10.82
N ASP A 175 5.30 8.80 10.97
CA ASP A 175 6.32 9.36 11.87
C ASP A 175 6.81 10.73 11.40
N ARG A 176 6.88 10.99 10.09
CA ARG A 176 7.16 12.34 9.59
C ARG A 176 6.09 13.35 9.95
N ARG A 177 4.81 12.96 9.88
CA ARG A 177 3.70 13.84 10.26
C ARG A 177 3.65 14.06 11.78
N TRP A 178 3.91 13.00 12.55
CA TRP A 178 3.87 13.02 14.01
C TRP A 178 5.16 12.38 14.59
N PRO A 179 6.26 13.15 14.65
CA PRO A 179 7.58 12.62 15.04
C PRO A 179 7.59 12.00 16.44
N GLY A 180 8.12 10.78 16.53
CA GLY A 180 8.31 10.06 17.78
C GLY A 180 7.08 9.29 18.27
N GLU A 181 5.97 9.36 17.53
CA GLU A 181 4.72 8.70 17.90
C GLU A 181 4.64 7.26 17.40
N PHE A 182 5.55 6.84 16.52
CA PHE A 182 5.63 5.50 15.94
C PHE A 182 6.99 4.83 16.23
N PRO A 183 7.40 4.68 17.50
CA PRO A 183 8.68 4.08 17.87
C PRO A 183 8.79 2.63 17.38
N GLY A 184 9.97 2.19 16.96
CA GLY A 184 10.19 0.84 16.45
C GLY A 184 9.92 0.68 14.97
N ALA A 185 9.47 1.73 14.27
CA ALA A 185 9.16 1.67 12.86
C ALA A 185 10.38 1.33 11.98
N GLU A 186 11.59 1.69 12.44
CA GLU A 186 12.86 1.32 11.83
C GLU A 186 13.05 -0.20 11.72
N GLN A 187 12.43 -0.98 12.62
CA GLN A 187 12.49 -2.46 12.60
C GLN A 187 11.70 -3.07 11.45
N VAL A 188 10.75 -2.32 10.89
CA VAL A 188 9.99 -2.69 9.70
C VAL A 188 10.68 -2.16 8.44
N TRP A 189 11.40 -1.03 8.52
CA TRP A 189 12.00 -0.33 7.37
C TRP A 189 13.41 -0.78 7.02
N ALA A 190 14.12 -1.41 7.97
CA ALA A 190 15.50 -1.83 7.76
C ALA A 190 15.59 -2.75 6.52
N ARG A 191 16.32 -2.25 5.51
CA ARG A 191 16.59 -2.90 4.22
C ARG A 191 17.28 -4.24 4.40
#